data_AF-A0A1Q3TAQ8-F1
#
_entry.id   AF-A0A1Q3TAQ8-F1
#
_cell.length_a   1.000
_cell.length_b   1.000
_cell.length_c   1.000
_cell.angle_alpha   90.00
_cell.angle_beta   90.00
_cell.angle_gamma   90.00
#
_symmetry.space_group_name_H-M   'P 1'
#
loop_
_entity.id
_entity.type
_entity.pdbx_description
1 polymer ?
#
loop_
_entity_poly.entity_id
_entity_poly.type
_entity_poly.pdbx_seq_one_letter_code
_entity_poly.pdbx_strand_id
1 'polypeptide(L)'
;MTLRLGLTSDIDFAPLFFPLEAGWAGLPNGITTRTDDPARLEKALLAGELDIAPVNPVLYATHINSLSLLPYPVKATDLASDSIFFISTQRPDQLDEATVAVSPNSQTGEMLLKILAAKYYGLNPKPFPVPSEASALEALQGQADTCIISGEAAMRAAGWAKAKGHFVEDLTKAWWIMTGLPLPTYLLAVRKEWTRTDPEATNLARSLMVSFRRAIQSGVEQRSTLLDRASHKTGLPVPALDDHYRLQRYELNEGHLRGLLEFYRRAAAQGLLPQVQDLDFFPSLTPLAATPAPPPRRSQPEQPRPVANPERPARPALERIQATEAPDSAEPETTTPEPEAAPGTPRRSGSRRAAVRAEAKAKGLRVIRGGKDTSGSPGSEDDEES
;
A
#
# COMPACT_ATOMS: atom_id res chain seq x y z
N MET A 1 -35.31 -15.36 1.85
CA MET A 1 -34.43 -14.33 1.27
C MET A 1 -33.07 -14.92 0.87
N THR A 2 -32.33 -14.34 -0.09
CA THR A 2 -30.94 -14.74 -0.43
C THR A 2 -30.07 -13.50 -0.68
N LEU A 3 -28.88 -13.43 -0.06
CA LEU A 3 -27.85 -12.41 -0.29
C LEU A 3 -26.69 -12.99 -1.11
N ARG A 4 -26.09 -12.14 -1.96
CA ARG A 4 -24.90 -12.44 -2.77
C ARG A 4 -23.69 -11.73 -2.17
N LEU A 5 -22.75 -12.51 -1.66
CA LEU A 5 -21.54 -12.06 -0.98
C LEU A 5 -20.31 -12.18 -1.89
N GLY A 6 -19.65 -11.06 -2.14
CA GLY A 6 -18.31 -11.01 -2.68
C GLY A 6 -17.27 -11.40 -1.63
N LEU A 7 -16.38 -12.32 -1.98
CA LEU A 7 -15.18 -12.65 -1.22
C LEU A 7 -13.97 -12.48 -2.14
N THR A 8 -12.86 -11.93 -1.63
CA THR A 8 -11.57 -12.02 -2.33
C THR A 8 -10.71 -13.08 -1.64
N SER A 9 -9.88 -13.74 -2.44
CA SER A 9 -8.88 -14.69 -1.95
C SER A 9 -7.52 -14.04 -1.68
N ASP A 10 -7.41 -12.72 -1.84
CA ASP A 10 -6.16 -11.97 -1.64
C ASP A 10 -5.60 -12.14 -0.23
N ILE A 11 -4.28 -11.95 -0.13
CA ILE A 11 -3.53 -11.99 1.12
C ILE A 11 -4.21 -11.19 2.24
N ASP A 12 -4.67 -9.98 1.92
CA ASP A 12 -5.38 -9.03 2.80
C ASP A 12 -6.62 -9.61 3.49
N PHE A 13 -7.22 -10.66 2.92
CA PHE A 13 -8.44 -11.30 3.41
C PHE A 13 -8.25 -12.78 3.70
N ALA A 14 -7.07 -13.37 3.48
CA ALA A 14 -6.79 -14.78 3.75
C ALA A 14 -7.22 -15.26 5.16
N PRO A 15 -7.07 -14.48 6.25
CA PRO A 15 -7.55 -14.85 7.59
C PRO A 15 -9.08 -14.99 7.70
N LEU A 16 -9.85 -14.37 6.81
CA LEU A 16 -11.30 -14.56 6.67
C LEU A 16 -11.63 -15.64 5.63
N PHE A 17 -10.98 -15.57 4.47
CA PHE A 17 -11.31 -16.36 3.30
C PHE A 17 -10.96 -17.84 3.46
N PHE A 18 -9.73 -18.16 3.89
CA PHE A 18 -9.32 -19.57 4.01
C PHE A 18 -10.13 -20.37 5.03
N PRO A 19 -10.52 -19.85 6.21
CA PRO A 19 -11.39 -20.58 7.14
C PRO A 19 -12.81 -20.84 6.62
N LEU A 20 -13.36 -19.95 5.77
CA LEU A 20 -14.64 -20.17 5.09
C LEU A 20 -14.50 -21.21 3.97
N GLU A 21 -13.47 -21.08 3.14
CA GLU A 21 -13.17 -21.98 2.02
C GLU A 21 -12.82 -23.41 2.49
N ALA A 22 -12.10 -23.55 3.60
CA ALA A 22 -11.73 -24.84 4.20
C ALA A 22 -12.85 -25.44 5.10
N GLY A 23 -14.00 -24.78 5.23
CA GLY A 23 -15.12 -25.26 6.04
C GLY A 23 -14.91 -25.22 7.56
N TRP A 24 -13.89 -24.52 8.06
CA TRP A 24 -13.65 -24.32 9.50
C TRP A 24 -14.74 -23.43 10.13
N ALA A 25 -15.29 -22.51 9.33
CA ALA A 25 -16.48 -21.74 9.65
C ALA A 25 -17.48 -21.80 8.47
N GLY A 26 -18.76 -22.01 8.78
CA GLY A 26 -19.84 -21.97 7.79
C GLY A 26 -20.47 -20.59 7.68
N LEU A 27 -21.02 -20.28 6.50
CA LEU A 27 -21.93 -19.15 6.28
C LEU A 27 -23.38 -19.54 6.63
N PRO A 28 -24.25 -18.58 7.00
CA PRO A 28 -25.65 -18.89 7.26
C PRO A 28 -26.39 -19.26 5.97
N ASN A 29 -27.48 -20.02 6.11
CA ASN A 29 -28.40 -20.32 5.01
C ASN A 29 -28.92 -19.02 4.38
N GLY A 30 -29.07 -19.00 3.06
CA GLY A 30 -29.45 -17.79 2.32
C GLY A 30 -28.27 -16.87 1.96
N ILE A 31 -27.02 -17.29 2.16
CA ILE A 31 -25.85 -16.65 1.52
C ILE A 31 -25.41 -17.45 0.31
N THR A 32 -25.18 -16.74 -0.79
CA THR A 32 -24.46 -17.24 -1.98
C THR A 32 -23.16 -16.46 -2.12
N THR A 33 -22.09 -17.09 -2.59
CA THR A 33 -20.76 -16.46 -2.67
C THR A 33 -20.26 -16.35 -4.11
N ARG A 34 -19.48 -15.30 -4.38
CA ARG A 34 -18.63 -15.15 -5.56
C ARG A 34 -17.23 -14.80 -5.10
N THR A 35 -16.24 -15.58 -5.52
CA THR A 35 -14.83 -15.28 -5.31
C THR A 35 -14.28 -14.57 -6.54
N ASP A 36 -13.68 -13.38 -6.38
CA ASP A 36 -13.15 -12.59 -7.49
C ASP A 36 -12.03 -11.62 -7.02
N ASP A 37 -11.37 -10.92 -7.95
CA ASP A 37 -10.44 -9.83 -7.60
C ASP A 37 -11.19 -8.59 -7.04
N PRO A 38 -10.57 -7.74 -6.17
CA PRO A 38 -11.28 -6.64 -5.52
C PRO A 38 -11.94 -5.67 -6.50
N ALA A 39 -11.25 -5.26 -7.57
CA ALA A 39 -11.82 -4.38 -8.58
C ALA A 39 -13.02 -4.99 -9.31
N ARG A 40 -13.09 -6.31 -9.49
CA ARG A 40 -14.28 -7.00 -10.00
C ARG A 40 -15.40 -7.10 -8.98
N LEU A 41 -15.10 -7.39 -7.71
CA LEU A 41 -16.08 -7.40 -6.63
C LEU A 41 -16.72 -6.02 -6.44
N GLU A 42 -15.91 -4.97 -6.49
CA GLU A 42 -16.33 -3.57 -6.46
C GLU A 42 -17.27 -3.22 -7.62
N LYS A 43 -16.91 -3.58 -8.86
CA LYS A 43 -17.78 -3.40 -10.04
C LYS A 43 -19.08 -4.19 -9.94
N ALA A 44 -19.01 -5.44 -9.49
CA ALA A 44 -20.17 -6.31 -9.33
C ALA A 44 -21.12 -5.82 -8.23
N LEU A 45 -20.60 -5.22 -7.15
CA LEU A 45 -21.40 -4.53 -6.14
C LEU A 45 -22.11 -3.32 -6.76
N LEU A 46 -21.39 -2.45 -7.48
CA LEU A 46 -22.02 -1.26 -8.09
C LEU A 46 -23.04 -1.61 -9.18
N ALA A 47 -22.83 -2.71 -9.92
CA ALA A 47 -23.76 -3.23 -10.92
C ALA A 47 -24.99 -3.96 -10.31
N GLY A 48 -25.00 -4.19 -8.99
CA GLY A 48 -26.06 -4.95 -8.33
C GLY A 48 -26.02 -6.47 -8.59
N GLU A 49 -24.89 -6.99 -9.07
CA GLU A 49 -24.59 -8.42 -9.16
C GLU A 49 -24.26 -9.03 -7.79
N LEU A 50 -23.74 -8.21 -6.87
CA LEU A 50 -23.51 -8.52 -5.47
C LEU A 50 -24.33 -7.62 -4.55
N ASP A 51 -24.62 -8.10 -3.34
CA ASP A 51 -25.35 -7.37 -2.31
C ASP A 51 -24.41 -6.85 -1.22
N ILE A 52 -23.36 -7.62 -0.93
CA ILE A 52 -22.30 -7.32 0.03
C ILE A 52 -20.95 -7.62 -0.65
N ALA A 53 -19.96 -6.73 -0.52
CA ALA A 53 -18.60 -6.98 -1.00
C ALA A 53 -17.55 -6.16 -0.21
N PRO A 54 -16.28 -6.60 -0.15
CA PRO A 54 -15.19 -5.75 0.29
C PRO A 54 -15.00 -4.60 -0.71
N VAL A 55 -14.78 -3.40 -0.19
CA VAL A 55 -14.54 -2.19 -0.98
C VAL A 55 -13.42 -1.36 -0.37
N ASN A 56 -12.71 -0.61 -1.19
CA ASN A 56 -11.76 0.39 -0.70
C ASN A 56 -12.49 1.68 -0.23
N PRO A 57 -11.90 2.48 0.70
CA PRO A 57 -12.47 3.73 1.20
C PRO A 57 -12.87 4.75 0.12
N VAL A 58 -12.10 4.86 -0.97
CA VAL A 58 -12.35 5.81 -2.06
C VAL A 58 -13.65 5.47 -2.78
N LEU A 59 -13.90 4.18 -3.06
CA LEU A 59 -15.14 3.72 -3.66
C LEU A 59 -16.34 3.96 -2.73
N TYR A 60 -16.20 3.67 -1.43
CA TYR A 60 -17.27 3.92 -0.46
C TYR A 60 -17.66 5.40 -0.41
N ALA A 61 -16.70 6.32 -0.27
CA ALA A 61 -16.98 7.76 -0.23
C ALA A 61 -17.67 8.24 -1.52
N THR A 62 -17.23 7.74 -2.68
CA THR A 62 -17.82 8.05 -3.99
C THR A 62 -19.27 7.58 -4.10
N HIS A 63 -19.64 6.48 -3.43
CA HIS A 63 -20.94 5.82 -3.51
C HIS A 63 -21.71 5.82 -2.18
N ILE A 64 -21.43 6.76 -1.28
CA ILE A 64 -22.02 6.81 0.07
C ILE A 64 -23.55 6.96 0.07
N ASN A 65 -24.14 7.42 -1.04
CA ASN A 65 -25.59 7.50 -1.21
C ASN A 65 -26.25 6.15 -1.54
N SER A 66 -25.50 5.18 -2.09
CA SER A 66 -26.01 3.86 -2.50
C SER A 66 -25.47 2.69 -1.67
N LEU A 67 -24.41 2.92 -0.87
CA LEU A 67 -23.78 1.93 0.00
C LEU A 67 -23.86 2.32 1.49
N SER A 68 -24.09 1.33 2.35
CA SER A 68 -23.81 1.40 3.78
C SER A 68 -22.66 0.46 4.13
N LEU A 69 -22.09 0.60 5.33
CA LEU A 69 -21.03 -0.25 5.85
C LEU A 69 -21.57 -1.32 6.79
N LEU A 70 -20.98 -2.51 6.72
CA LEU A 70 -21.01 -3.47 7.83
C LEU A 70 -19.81 -3.17 8.73
N PRO A 71 -19.96 -3.20 10.08
CA PRO A 71 -18.89 -2.79 11.00
C PRO A 71 -17.70 -3.77 11.07
N TYR A 72 -17.80 -4.93 10.41
CA TYR A 72 -16.84 -6.02 10.47
C TYR A 72 -17.04 -7.01 9.30
N PRO A 73 -15.99 -7.69 8.83
CA PRO A 73 -14.59 -7.35 9.04
C PRO A 73 -14.20 -6.14 8.17
N VAL A 74 -13.22 -5.38 8.65
CA VAL A 74 -12.48 -4.41 7.85
C VAL A 74 -11.04 -4.90 7.67
N LYS A 75 -10.25 -4.22 6.83
CA LYS A 75 -8.78 -4.28 6.93
C LYS A 75 -8.27 -2.94 7.44
N ALA A 76 -7.82 -2.92 8.69
CA ALA A 76 -7.17 -1.79 9.32
C ALA A 76 -5.86 -2.20 9.99
N THR A 77 -5.05 -1.22 10.36
CA THR A 77 -3.78 -1.38 11.09
C THR A 77 -3.59 -0.16 11.98
N ASP A 78 -3.06 -0.33 13.19
CA ASP A 78 -2.92 0.77 14.16
C ASP A 78 -1.88 1.84 13.71
N LEU A 79 -0.96 1.49 12.80
CA LEU A 79 0.14 2.34 12.33
C LEU A 79 0.34 2.31 10.80
N ALA A 80 0.75 1.15 10.28
CA ALA A 80 1.12 0.93 8.88
C ALA A 80 0.55 -0.39 8.37
N SER A 81 0.18 -0.42 7.09
CA SER A 81 -0.48 -1.54 6.40
C SER A 81 0.48 -2.60 5.87
N ASP A 82 1.74 -2.22 5.67
CA ASP A 82 2.80 -2.91 4.90
C ASP A 82 2.32 -3.46 3.54
N SER A 83 1.35 -2.78 2.92
CA SER A 83 0.65 -3.26 1.72
C SER A 83 0.13 -2.16 0.79
N ILE A 84 0.54 -0.89 0.96
CA ILE A 84 0.31 0.20 -0.01
C ILE A 84 1.63 0.99 -0.15
N PHE A 85 2.49 0.59 -1.08
CA PHE A 85 3.80 1.21 -1.25
C PHE A 85 3.82 2.24 -2.38
N PHE A 86 4.36 3.42 -2.04
CA PHE A 86 4.92 4.36 -2.99
C PHE A 86 6.39 4.03 -3.19
N ILE A 87 6.77 3.74 -4.43
CA ILE A 87 8.14 3.42 -4.84
C ILE A 87 8.61 4.53 -5.77
N SER A 88 9.80 5.08 -5.50
CA SER A 88 10.36 6.19 -6.25
C SER A 88 11.83 5.92 -6.59
N THR A 89 12.23 6.24 -7.82
CA THR A 89 13.62 6.05 -8.29
C THR A 89 14.62 6.99 -7.61
N GLN A 90 14.13 8.11 -7.06
CA GLN A 90 14.89 9.15 -6.33
C GLN A 90 14.19 9.48 -5.01
N ARG A 91 14.71 10.39 -4.19
CA ARG A 91 13.94 10.87 -3.03
C ARG A 91 12.75 11.74 -3.49
N PRO A 92 11.62 11.73 -2.78
CA PRO A 92 10.43 12.47 -3.21
C PRO A 92 10.65 14.00 -3.31
N ASP A 93 11.49 14.56 -2.42
CA ASP A 93 11.87 15.98 -2.40
C ASP A 93 12.82 16.40 -3.54
N GLN A 94 13.19 15.47 -4.41
CA GLN A 94 13.98 15.70 -5.62
C GLN A 94 13.12 15.65 -6.89
N LEU A 95 11.81 15.40 -6.76
CA LEU A 95 10.86 15.28 -7.85
C LEU A 95 9.81 16.41 -7.76
N ASP A 96 9.84 17.32 -8.75
CA ASP A 96 8.87 18.42 -8.86
C ASP A 96 7.55 17.89 -9.45
N GLU A 97 7.48 17.75 -10.79
CA GLU A 97 6.34 17.16 -11.49
C GLU A 97 6.49 15.62 -11.65
N ALA A 98 6.42 14.89 -10.54
CA ALA A 98 6.62 13.43 -10.53
C ALA A 98 5.56 12.67 -11.35
N THR A 99 5.98 11.90 -12.36
CA THR A 99 5.10 10.94 -13.04
C THR A 99 4.89 9.70 -12.16
N VAL A 100 3.63 9.24 -12.03
CA VAL A 100 3.24 8.17 -11.11
C VAL A 100 2.48 7.07 -11.85
N ALA A 101 3.09 5.91 -12.03
CA ALA A 101 2.37 4.72 -12.53
C ALA A 101 1.51 4.12 -11.41
N VAL A 102 0.19 4.05 -11.58
CA VAL A 102 -0.75 3.52 -10.58
C VAL A 102 -1.25 2.15 -11.01
N SER A 103 -0.93 1.11 -10.24
CA SER A 103 -1.40 -0.25 -10.52
C SER A 103 -2.91 -0.41 -10.31
N PRO A 104 -3.53 -1.51 -10.79
CA PRO A 104 -4.84 -1.93 -10.32
C PRO A 104 -4.91 -2.00 -8.78
N ASN A 105 -6.13 -1.87 -8.24
CA ASN A 105 -6.43 -1.91 -6.81
C ASN A 105 -5.74 -0.82 -5.93
N SER A 106 -4.95 0.09 -6.49
CA SER A 106 -4.19 1.12 -5.75
C SER A 106 -4.90 2.46 -5.53
N GLN A 107 -6.23 2.54 -5.70
CA GLN A 107 -7.00 3.79 -5.58
C GLN A 107 -6.80 4.52 -4.25
N THR A 108 -6.76 3.78 -3.13
CA THR A 108 -6.49 4.34 -1.80
C THR A 108 -5.08 4.90 -1.69
N GLY A 109 -4.09 4.23 -2.29
CA GLY A 109 -2.72 4.73 -2.39
C GLY A 109 -2.60 5.99 -3.24
N GLU A 110 -3.26 6.03 -4.40
CA GLU A 110 -3.29 7.25 -5.24
C GLU A 110 -3.91 8.45 -4.50
N MET A 111 -5.02 8.22 -3.80
CA MET A 111 -5.67 9.25 -2.98
C MET A 111 -4.77 9.71 -1.83
N LEU A 112 -4.11 8.78 -1.12
CA LEU A 112 -3.13 9.09 -0.08
C LEU A 112 -1.97 9.93 -0.63
N LEU A 113 -1.39 9.54 -1.77
CA LEU A 113 -0.30 10.29 -2.40
C LEU A 113 -0.74 11.72 -2.72
N LYS A 114 -1.92 11.92 -3.33
CA LYS A 114 -2.44 13.26 -3.62
C LYS A 114 -2.62 14.11 -2.36
N ILE A 115 -3.18 13.53 -1.28
CA ILE A 115 -3.36 14.22 0.00
C ILE A 115 -2.00 14.62 0.63
N LEU A 116 -1.01 13.72 0.57
CA LEU A 116 0.32 13.90 1.17
C LEU A 116 1.24 14.79 0.33
N ALA A 117 1.10 14.75 -1.00
CA ALA A 117 2.04 15.27 -1.99
C ALA A 117 2.63 16.66 -1.65
N ALA A 118 1.78 17.69 -1.61
CA ALA A 118 2.24 19.06 -1.45
C ALA A 118 2.78 19.38 -0.03
N LYS A 119 2.24 18.75 1.03
CA LYS A 119 2.55 19.12 2.43
C LYS A 119 3.57 18.22 3.12
N TYR A 120 3.65 16.96 2.74
CA TYR A 120 4.55 15.98 3.35
C TYR A 120 5.76 15.69 2.47
N TYR A 121 5.58 15.63 1.14
CA TYR A 121 6.67 15.33 0.20
C TYR A 121 7.22 16.54 -0.56
N GLY A 122 6.44 17.61 -0.72
CA GLY A 122 6.79 18.74 -1.58
C GLY A 122 6.70 18.43 -3.09
N LEU A 123 6.02 17.35 -3.49
CA LEU A 123 5.90 16.93 -4.90
C LEU A 123 4.54 17.31 -5.51
N ASN A 124 4.49 17.37 -6.84
CA ASN A 124 3.25 17.53 -7.62
C ASN A 124 3.01 16.29 -8.51
N PRO A 125 2.12 15.35 -8.14
CA PRO A 125 2.04 14.04 -8.77
C PRO A 125 1.18 14.08 -10.02
N LYS A 126 1.67 13.45 -11.09
CA LYS A 126 0.96 13.20 -12.36
C LYS A 126 0.66 11.71 -12.50
N PRO A 127 -0.41 11.20 -11.84
CA PRO A 127 -0.76 9.79 -11.90
C PRO A 127 -1.36 9.38 -13.24
N PHE A 128 -1.01 8.17 -13.68
CA PHE A 128 -1.64 7.50 -14.81
C PHE A 128 -1.83 6.00 -14.48
N PRO A 129 -2.96 5.39 -14.89
CA PRO A 129 -3.21 3.98 -14.64
C PRO A 129 -2.36 3.10 -15.56
N VAL A 130 -1.91 1.95 -15.03
CA VAL A 130 -1.25 0.88 -15.80
C VAL A 130 -2.03 -0.43 -15.66
N PRO A 131 -1.95 -1.36 -16.63
CA PRO A 131 -2.84 -2.53 -16.66
C PRO A 131 -2.51 -3.62 -15.63
N SER A 132 -1.33 -3.58 -14.99
CA SER A 132 -0.92 -4.54 -13.97
C SER A 132 0.12 -3.95 -13.01
N GLU A 133 0.34 -4.61 -11.88
CA GLU A 133 1.39 -4.33 -10.91
C GLU A 133 2.78 -4.56 -11.50
N ALA A 134 2.93 -5.54 -12.41
CA ALA A 134 4.17 -5.73 -13.17
C ALA A 134 4.45 -4.53 -14.08
N SER A 135 3.44 -4.02 -14.78
CA SER A 135 3.56 -2.83 -15.64
C SER A 135 3.88 -1.55 -14.84
N ALA A 136 3.53 -1.47 -13.55
CA ALA A 136 3.96 -0.39 -12.67
C ALA A 136 5.48 -0.45 -12.38
N LEU A 137 6.02 -1.65 -12.16
CA LEU A 137 7.46 -1.88 -11.98
C LEU A 137 8.27 -1.75 -13.28
N GLU A 138 7.65 -2.03 -14.43
CA GLU A 138 8.24 -1.76 -15.76
C GLU A 138 8.26 -0.25 -16.05
N ALA A 139 7.20 0.48 -15.71
CA ALA A 139 7.15 1.93 -15.87
C ALA A 139 8.25 2.65 -15.08
N LEU A 140 8.55 2.22 -13.84
CA LEU A 140 9.69 2.72 -13.05
C LEU A 140 11.06 2.63 -13.75
N GLN A 141 11.20 1.77 -14.77
CA GLN A 141 12.48 1.54 -15.45
C GLN A 141 12.72 2.48 -16.64
N GLY A 142 11.77 3.37 -16.96
CA GLY A 142 11.99 4.40 -17.99
C GLY A 142 10.79 5.24 -18.45
N GLN A 143 9.60 5.05 -17.88
CA GLN A 143 8.37 5.78 -18.25
C GLN A 143 7.76 6.59 -17.10
N ALA A 144 8.06 6.23 -15.85
CA ALA A 144 7.59 6.91 -14.66
C ALA A 144 8.74 7.14 -13.66
N ASP A 145 8.72 8.27 -12.97
CA ASP A 145 9.64 8.57 -11.87
C ASP A 145 9.35 7.70 -10.64
N THR A 146 8.07 7.36 -10.47
CA THR A 146 7.48 6.71 -9.29
C THR A 146 6.34 5.75 -9.67
N CYS A 147 5.98 4.84 -8.77
CA CYS A 147 4.76 4.05 -8.89
C CYS A 147 4.07 3.82 -7.54
N ILE A 148 2.79 3.47 -7.60
CA ILE A 148 1.99 3.00 -6.45
C ILE A 148 1.54 1.57 -6.74
N ILE A 149 1.84 0.66 -5.81
CA ILE A 149 1.44 -0.74 -5.86
C ILE A 149 0.84 -1.13 -4.51
N SER A 150 -0.22 -1.93 -4.52
CA SER A 150 -0.94 -2.37 -3.32
C SER A 150 -1.02 -3.90 -3.21
N GLY A 151 -1.38 -4.37 -2.01
CA GLY A 151 -1.58 -5.79 -1.70
C GLY A 151 -0.30 -6.63 -1.81
N GLU A 152 -0.48 -7.90 -2.20
CA GLU A 152 0.58 -8.92 -2.27
C GLU A 152 1.75 -8.51 -3.17
N ALA A 153 1.47 -7.90 -4.32
CA ALA A 153 2.49 -7.44 -5.26
C ALA A 153 3.38 -6.35 -4.66
N ALA A 154 2.82 -5.49 -3.80
CA ALA A 154 3.57 -4.46 -3.09
C ALA A 154 4.58 -5.10 -2.13
N MET A 155 4.17 -6.11 -1.36
CA MET A 155 5.05 -6.86 -0.45
C MET A 155 6.22 -7.52 -1.19
N ARG A 156 5.98 -8.11 -2.37
CA ARG A 156 7.05 -8.65 -3.23
C ARG A 156 7.96 -7.54 -3.79
N ALA A 157 7.38 -6.44 -4.27
CA ALA A 157 8.10 -5.34 -4.90
C ALA A 157 9.04 -4.60 -3.93
N ALA A 158 8.65 -4.44 -2.66
CA ALA A 158 9.39 -3.67 -1.66
C ALA A 158 10.83 -4.17 -1.46
N GLY A 159 11.05 -5.50 -1.47
CA GLY A 159 12.38 -6.09 -1.34
C GLY A 159 13.27 -5.79 -2.56
N TRP A 160 12.73 -5.98 -3.77
CA TRP A 160 13.40 -5.67 -5.03
C TRP A 160 13.77 -4.18 -5.13
N ALA A 161 12.83 -3.28 -4.81
CA ALA A 161 13.03 -1.84 -4.91
C ALA A 161 14.11 -1.35 -3.93
N LYS A 162 14.09 -1.84 -2.68
CA LYS A 162 15.15 -1.55 -1.69
C LYS A 162 16.53 -2.05 -2.17
N ALA A 163 16.60 -3.25 -2.76
CA ALA A 163 17.85 -3.79 -3.32
C ALA A 163 18.37 -2.99 -4.54
N LYS A 164 17.50 -2.27 -5.25
CA LYS A 164 17.85 -1.32 -6.32
C LYS A 164 18.23 0.07 -5.80
N GLY A 165 18.16 0.32 -4.48
CA GLY A 165 18.39 1.64 -3.88
C GLY A 165 17.26 2.63 -4.13
N HIS A 166 16.07 2.18 -4.53
CA HIS A 166 14.89 3.02 -4.68
C HIS A 166 14.32 3.42 -3.32
N PHE A 167 13.70 4.59 -3.26
CA PHE A 167 12.89 5.00 -2.13
C PHE A 167 11.61 4.15 -2.09
N VAL A 168 11.27 3.62 -0.91
CA VAL A 168 10.07 2.80 -0.69
C VAL A 168 9.44 3.22 0.63
N GLU A 169 8.20 3.70 0.59
CA GLU A 169 7.45 4.09 1.79
C GLU A 169 6.01 3.55 1.72
N ASP A 170 5.50 3.10 2.88
CA ASP A 170 4.07 2.79 3.02
C ASP A 170 3.30 4.11 3.18
N LEU A 171 2.37 4.38 2.27
CA LEU A 171 1.56 5.60 2.29
C LEU A 171 0.65 5.69 3.53
N THR A 172 0.25 4.56 4.12
CA THR A 172 -0.49 4.54 5.39
C THR A 172 0.40 4.89 6.58
N LYS A 173 1.71 4.58 6.52
CA LYS A 173 2.70 5.03 7.50
C LYS A 173 2.94 6.53 7.38
N ALA A 174 3.11 7.05 6.16
CA ALA A 174 3.24 8.49 5.91
C ALA A 174 2.00 9.26 6.39
N TRP A 175 0.81 8.71 6.13
CA TRP A 175 -0.46 9.21 6.68
C TRP A 175 -0.46 9.24 8.21
N TRP A 176 -0.06 8.15 8.87
CA TRP A 176 0.00 8.09 10.33
C TRP A 176 1.02 9.10 10.91
N ILE A 177 2.19 9.27 10.29
CA ILE A 177 3.18 10.28 10.69
C ILE A 177 2.60 11.70 10.56
N MET A 178 1.85 12.00 9.50
CA MET A 178 1.23 13.31 9.29
C MET A 178 0.06 13.61 10.25
N THR A 179 -0.70 12.59 10.68
CA THR A 179 -2.01 12.78 11.34
C THR A 179 -2.12 12.23 12.76
N GLY A 180 -1.25 11.28 13.14
CA GLY A 180 -1.41 10.45 14.33
C GLY A 180 -2.57 9.45 14.27
N LEU A 181 -3.25 9.32 13.12
CA LEU A 181 -4.44 8.48 12.94
C LEU A 181 -4.14 7.26 12.06
N PRO A 182 -4.66 6.07 12.40
CA PRO A 182 -4.63 4.92 11.50
C PRO A 182 -5.55 5.14 10.29
N LEU A 183 -5.40 4.32 9.24
CA LEU A 183 -6.32 4.32 8.10
C LEU A 183 -6.74 2.88 7.73
N PRO A 184 -8.01 2.51 7.90
CA PRO A 184 -8.58 1.32 7.27
C PRO A 184 -8.42 1.38 5.75
N THR A 185 -7.89 0.32 5.15
CA THR A 185 -7.60 0.22 3.71
C THR A 185 -8.66 -0.56 2.94
N TYR A 186 -9.47 -1.37 3.63
CA TYR A 186 -10.71 -1.95 3.11
C TYR A 186 -11.82 -1.93 4.14
N LEU A 187 -13.05 -1.80 3.65
CA LEU A 187 -14.30 -1.81 4.37
C LEU A 187 -15.20 -2.92 3.80
N LEU A 188 -16.18 -3.42 4.55
CA LEU A 188 -17.22 -4.27 4.00
C LEU A 188 -18.47 -3.42 3.73
N ALA A 189 -18.87 -3.29 2.47
CA ALA A 189 -20.02 -2.51 2.06
C ALA A 189 -21.21 -3.39 1.66
N VAL A 190 -22.41 -2.84 1.81
CA VAL A 190 -23.70 -3.44 1.48
C VAL A 190 -24.58 -2.41 0.77
N ARG A 191 -25.31 -2.83 -0.27
CA ARG A 191 -26.19 -1.92 -1.02
C ARG A 191 -27.37 -1.48 -0.15
N LYS A 192 -27.69 -0.18 -0.10
CA LYS A 192 -28.74 0.39 0.79
C LYS A 192 -30.14 -0.16 0.59
N GLU A 193 -30.45 -0.78 -0.55
CA GLU A 193 -31.74 -1.46 -0.71
C GLU A 193 -31.93 -2.64 0.27
N TRP A 194 -30.84 -3.22 0.77
CA TRP A 194 -30.83 -4.27 1.79
C TRP A 194 -30.75 -3.76 3.24
N THR A 195 -30.53 -2.46 3.45
CA THR A 195 -30.52 -1.85 4.79
C THR A 195 -31.91 -1.40 5.24
N ARG A 196 -32.94 -1.61 4.40
CA ARG A 196 -34.35 -1.47 4.78
C ARG A 196 -34.63 -2.32 6.03
N THR A 197 -35.58 -1.89 6.85
CA THR A 197 -35.95 -2.51 8.13
C THR A 197 -36.76 -3.80 7.94
N ASP A 198 -36.23 -4.73 7.15
CA ASP A 198 -36.68 -6.12 7.07
C ASP A 198 -36.01 -6.92 8.20
N PRO A 199 -36.79 -7.56 9.09
CA PRO A 199 -36.26 -8.44 10.12
C PRO A 199 -35.45 -9.62 9.56
N GLU A 200 -35.78 -10.16 8.37
CA GLU A 200 -35.01 -11.25 7.76
C GLU A 200 -33.62 -10.76 7.33
N ALA A 201 -33.53 -9.64 6.61
CA ALA A 201 -32.26 -9.04 6.22
C ALA A 201 -31.37 -8.75 7.44
N THR A 202 -31.96 -8.18 8.49
CA THR A 202 -31.26 -7.82 9.72
C THR A 202 -30.72 -9.04 10.45
N ASN A 203 -31.51 -10.11 10.56
CA ASN A 203 -31.10 -11.36 11.19
C ASN A 203 -30.06 -12.12 10.36
N LEU A 204 -30.17 -12.09 9.03
CA LEU A 204 -29.18 -12.70 8.13
C LEU A 204 -27.84 -11.95 8.18
N ALA A 205 -27.85 -10.61 8.16
CA ALA A 205 -26.65 -9.79 8.32
C ALA A 205 -25.98 -10.00 9.69
N ARG A 206 -26.76 -10.08 10.78
CA ARG A 206 -26.25 -10.43 12.13
C ARG A 206 -25.64 -11.83 12.16
N SER A 207 -26.28 -12.81 11.52
CA SER A 207 -25.74 -14.18 11.43
C SER A 207 -24.44 -14.23 10.63
N LEU A 208 -24.35 -13.46 9.54
CA LEU A 208 -23.14 -13.33 8.73
C LEU A 208 -21.97 -12.73 9.54
N MET A 209 -22.24 -11.73 10.40
CA MET A 209 -21.24 -11.17 11.32
C MET A 209 -20.66 -12.24 12.24
N VAL A 210 -21.49 -13.13 12.79
CA VAL A 210 -21.08 -14.24 13.67
C VAL A 210 -20.22 -15.25 12.89
N SER A 211 -20.62 -15.60 11.66
CA SER A 211 -19.82 -16.47 10.78
C SER A 211 -18.45 -15.88 10.45
N PHE A 212 -18.36 -14.59 10.13
CA PHE A 212 -17.08 -13.93 9.88
C PHE A 212 -16.17 -13.89 11.12
N ARG A 213 -16.75 -13.65 12.31
CA ARG A 213 -16.00 -13.69 13.58
C ARG A 213 -15.43 -15.06 13.85
N ARG A 214 -16.25 -16.12 13.66
CA ARG A 214 -15.81 -17.50 13.77
C ARG A 214 -14.72 -17.85 12.76
N ALA A 215 -14.87 -17.42 11.50
CA ALA A 215 -13.87 -17.63 10.45
C ALA A 215 -12.51 -17.04 10.84
N ILE A 216 -12.46 -15.74 11.16
CA ILE A 216 -11.22 -15.06 11.54
C ILE A 216 -10.62 -15.66 12.82
N GLN A 217 -11.44 -15.99 13.81
CA GLN A 217 -10.99 -16.67 15.03
C GLN A 217 -10.34 -18.03 14.71
N SER A 218 -10.97 -18.86 13.89
CA SER A 218 -10.40 -20.15 13.47
C SER A 218 -9.15 -20.01 12.60
N GLY A 219 -9.02 -18.93 11.82
CA GLY A 219 -7.80 -18.58 11.10
C GLY A 219 -6.64 -18.18 12.02
N VAL A 220 -6.93 -17.54 13.15
CA VAL A 220 -5.96 -17.22 14.20
C VAL A 220 -5.58 -18.46 15.03
N GLU A 221 -6.52 -19.35 15.30
CA GLU A 221 -6.26 -20.63 15.98
C GLU A 221 -5.41 -21.58 15.12
N GLN A 222 -5.68 -21.64 13.81
CA GLN A 222 -4.95 -22.49 12.86
C GLN A 222 -3.86 -21.71 12.10
N ARG A 223 -3.16 -20.82 12.82
CA ARG A 223 -2.22 -19.85 12.23
C ARG A 223 -1.10 -20.46 11.39
N SER A 224 -0.55 -21.62 11.78
CA SER A 224 0.48 -22.28 10.94
C SER A 224 -0.09 -22.64 9.57
N THR A 225 -1.20 -23.38 9.54
CA THR A 225 -1.88 -23.80 8.31
C THR A 225 -2.28 -22.60 7.43
N LEU A 226 -2.72 -21.50 8.05
CA LEU A 226 -3.00 -20.23 7.37
C LEU A 226 -1.73 -19.66 6.69
N LEU A 227 -0.61 -19.59 7.44
CA LEU A 227 0.66 -19.07 6.95
C LEU A 227 1.28 -19.95 5.87
N ASP A 228 1.25 -21.27 6.03
CA ASP A 228 1.76 -22.24 5.05
C ASP A 228 0.98 -22.13 3.74
N ARG A 229 -0.36 -22.05 3.82
CA ARG A 229 -1.24 -21.85 2.66
C ARG A 229 -1.03 -20.50 1.98
N ALA A 230 -0.90 -19.43 2.77
CA ALA A 230 -0.58 -18.10 2.24
C ALA A 230 0.80 -18.07 1.58
N SER A 231 1.82 -18.68 2.17
CA SER A 231 3.17 -18.74 1.62
C SER A 231 3.20 -19.52 0.31
N HIS A 232 2.56 -20.69 0.26
CA HIS A 232 2.42 -21.47 -0.98
C HIS A 232 1.67 -20.71 -2.09
N LYS A 233 0.59 -20.00 -1.75
CA LYS A 233 -0.16 -19.20 -2.74
C LYS A 233 0.64 -18.01 -3.26
N THR A 234 1.31 -17.29 -2.37
CA THR A 234 1.86 -15.95 -2.67
C THR A 234 3.36 -15.95 -2.98
N GLY A 235 4.08 -17.04 -2.67
CA GLY A 235 5.54 -17.09 -2.71
C GLY A 235 6.24 -16.19 -1.69
N LEU A 236 5.49 -15.52 -0.79
CA LEU A 236 6.05 -14.67 0.26
C LEU A 236 6.56 -15.54 1.43
N PRO A 237 7.69 -15.18 2.07
CA PRO A 237 8.19 -15.91 3.23
C PRO A 237 7.21 -15.89 4.41
N VAL A 238 7.03 -17.04 5.06
CA VAL A 238 6.18 -17.19 6.27
C VAL A 238 6.40 -16.09 7.32
N PRO A 239 7.63 -15.65 7.67
CA PRO A 239 7.82 -14.56 8.62
C PRO A 239 7.19 -13.22 8.19
N ALA A 240 7.26 -12.86 6.91
CA ALA A 240 6.67 -11.62 6.40
C ALA A 240 5.12 -11.67 6.44
N LEU A 241 4.56 -12.87 6.24
CA LEU A 241 3.13 -13.13 6.38
C LEU A 241 2.68 -13.10 7.85
N ASP A 242 3.50 -13.64 8.77
CA ASP A 242 3.23 -13.62 10.21
C ASP A 242 3.16 -12.18 10.73
N ASP A 243 4.13 -11.34 10.35
CA ASP A 243 4.13 -9.92 10.73
C ASP A 243 2.93 -9.16 10.14
N HIS A 244 2.64 -9.34 8.83
CA HIS A 244 1.48 -8.72 8.19
C HIS A 244 0.16 -9.05 8.90
N TYR A 245 -0.13 -10.33 9.15
CA TYR A 245 -1.35 -10.75 9.85
C TYR A 245 -1.37 -10.43 11.36
N ARG A 246 -0.22 -10.13 11.98
CA ARG A 246 -0.13 -9.69 13.38
C ARG A 246 -0.50 -8.20 13.52
N LEU A 247 -0.17 -7.38 12.53
CA LEU A 247 -0.48 -5.95 12.50
C LEU A 247 -1.96 -5.68 12.15
N GLN A 248 -2.58 -6.57 11.39
CA GLN A 248 -3.96 -6.42 10.93
C GLN A 248 -5.00 -6.35 12.06
N ARG A 249 -6.02 -5.53 11.85
CA ARG A 249 -7.21 -5.34 12.68
C ARG A 249 -8.45 -5.51 11.81
N TYR A 250 -9.43 -6.24 12.33
CA TYR A 250 -10.69 -6.53 11.63
C TYR A 250 -11.87 -5.71 12.15
N GLU A 251 -11.69 -4.99 13.25
CA GLU A 251 -12.71 -4.15 13.90
C GLU A 251 -12.39 -2.66 13.76
N LEU A 252 -13.41 -1.85 13.52
CA LEU A 252 -13.30 -0.40 13.59
C LEU A 252 -13.36 0.04 15.06
N ASN A 253 -12.31 0.72 15.52
CA ASN A 253 -12.30 1.45 16.79
C ASN A 253 -12.44 2.97 16.51
N GLU A 254 -12.56 3.79 17.55
CA GLU A 254 -12.70 5.25 17.39
C GLU A 254 -11.52 5.89 16.63
N GLY A 255 -10.30 5.35 16.76
CA GLY A 255 -9.14 5.77 15.96
C GLY A 255 -9.32 5.49 14.47
N HIS A 256 -9.78 4.28 14.12
CA HIS A 256 -10.10 3.89 12.75
C HIS A 256 -11.20 4.77 12.13
N LEU A 257 -12.26 5.07 12.89
CA LEU A 257 -13.37 5.92 12.43
C LEU A 257 -12.91 7.37 12.20
N ARG A 258 -12.17 7.96 13.15
CA ARG A 258 -11.58 9.30 12.99
C ARG A 258 -10.60 9.37 11.82
N GLY A 259 -9.81 8.31 11.61
CA GLY A 259 -8.91 8.17 10.47
C GLY A 259 -9.61 8.22 9.13
N LEU A 260 -10.69 7.46 8.95
CA LEU A 260 -11.53 7.49 7.74
C LEU A 260 -12.13 8.87 7.49
N LEU A 261 -12.73 9.49 8.50
CA LEU A 261 -13.36 10.80 8.37
C LEU A 261 -12.33 11.90 8.06
N GLU A 262 -11.15 11.87 8.68
CA GLU A 262 -10.07 12.80 8.37
C GLU A 262 -9.50 12.60 6.96
N PHE A 263 -9.42 11.36 6.48
CA PHE A 263 -9.04 11.02 5.10
C PHE A 263 -10.05 11.60 4.09
N TYR A 264 -11.35 11.36 4.28
CA TYR A 264 -12.39 11.93 3.42
C TYR A 264 -12.43 13.46 3.48
N ARG A 265 -12.30 14.06 4.67
CA ARG A 265 -12.26 15.52 4.84
C ARG A 265 -11.09 16.15 4.09
N ARG A 266 -9.90 15.52 4.10
CA ARG A 266 -8.72 16.00 3.36
C ARG A 266 -8.86 15.83 1.85
N ALA A 267 -9.40 14.70 1.39
CA ALA A 267 -9.69 14.48 -0.02
C ALA A 267 -10.71 15.52 -0.56
N ALA A 268 -11.81 15.72 0.18
CA ALA A 268 -12.84 16.70 -0.17
C ALA A 268 -12.32 18.15 -0.17
N ALA A 269 -11.46 18.51 0.80
CA ALA A 269 -10.80 19.82 0.84
C ALA A 269 -9.86 20.10 -0.35
N GLN A 270 -9.49 19.06 -1.12
CA GLN A 270 -8.72 19.16 -2.37
C GLN A 270 -9.60 18.93 -3.62
N GLY A 271 -10.92 18.78 -3.47
CA GLY A 271 -11.85 18.47 -4.56
C GLY A 271 -11.73 17.05 -5.13
N LEU A 272 -11.05 16.13 -4.43
CA LEU A 272 -10.75 14.77 -4.92
C LEU A 272 -11.87 13.75 -4.63
N LEU A 273 -12.71 14.02 -3.64
CA LEU A 273 -13.85 13.20 -3.23
C LEU A 273 -15.03 14.08 -2.81
N PRO A 274 -16.28 13.56 -2.84
CA PRO A 274 -17.41 14.23 -2.20
C PRO A 274 -17.18 14.37 -0.68
N GLN A 275 -17.83 15.36 -0.08
CA GLN A 275 -17.77 15.55 1.37
C GLN A 275 -18.55 14.43 2.09
N VAL A 276 -17.85 13.64 2.88
CA VAL A 276 -18.42 12.68 3.83
C VAL A 276 -18.41 13.32 5.22
N GLN A 277 -19.59 13.52 5.81
CA GLN A 277 -19.73 14.05 7.18
C GLN A 277 -19.73 12.91 8.20
N ASP A 278 -20.56 11.90 7.97
CA ASP A 278 -20.74 10.72 8.81
C ASP A 278 -20.63 9.43 7.98
N LEU A 279 -20.36 8.31 8.66
CA LEU A 279 -20.36 6.99 8.05
C LEU A 279 -21.74 6.34 8.21
N ASP A 280 -22.35 5.98 7.09
CA ASP A 280 -23.60 5.22 7.05
C ASP A 280 -23.31 3.73 7.32
N PHE A 281 -23.77 3.21 8.46
CA PHE A 281 -23.68 1.79 8.85
C PHE A 281 -25.03 1.09 8.72
N PHE A 282 -25.02 -0.21 8.42
CA PHE A 282 -26.21 -1.06 8.38
C PHE A 282 -27.01 -0.94 9.69
N PRO A 283 -28.32 -0.62 9.66
CA PRO A 283 -29.12 -0.40 10.85
C PRO A 283 -29.08 -1.57 11.84
N SER A 284 -29.03 -1.26 13.14
CA SER A 284 -28.89 -2.26 14.23
C SER A 284 -27.56 -3.05 14.24
N LEU A 285 -26.58 -2.68 13.42
CA LEU A 285 -25.19 -3.17 13.47
C LEU A 285 -24.22 -2.00 13.71
N THR A 286 -24.13 -1.55 14.96
CA THR A 286 -23.11 -0.59 15.37
C THR A 286 -21.72 -1.24 15.41
N PRO A 287 -20.64 -0.49 15.12
CA PRO A 287 -19.29 -0.87 15.54
C PRO A 287 -19.29 -1.23 17.02
N LEU A 288 -18.62 -2.33 17.39
CA LEU A 288 -18.45 -2.67 18.80
C LEU A 288 -17.70 -1.53 19.49
N ALA A 289 -18.18 -1.12 20.66
CA ALA A 289 -17.41 -0.26 21.55
C ALA A 289 -16.06 -0.92 21.77
N ALA A 290 -14.98 -0.21 21.47
CA ALA A 290 -13.64 -0.78 21.44
C ALA A 290 -13.31 -1.40 22.81
N THR A 291 -13.07 -2.71 22.84
CA THR A 291 -12.33 -3.30 23.97
C THR A 291 -11.00 -2.56 24.03
N PRO A 292 -10.63 -1.93 25.16
CA PRO A 292 -9.40 -1.14 25.23
C PRO A 292 -8.24 -2.02 24.82
N ALA A 293 -7.38 -1.51 23.93
CA ALA A 293 -6.21 -2.23 23.48
C ALA A 293 -5.45 -2.74 24.70
N PRO A 294 -5.04 -4.03 24.75
CA PRO A 294 -4.25 -4.53 25.87
C PRO A 294 -3.04 -3.61 26.01
N PRO A 295 -2.75 -3.11 27.23
CA PRO A 295 -1.70 -2.11 27.41
C PRO A 295 -0.41 -2.66 26.80
N PRO A 296 0.39 -1.84 26.10
CA PRO A 296 1.66 -2.29 25.55
C PRO A 296 2.41 -2.96 26.69
N ARG A 297 2.82 -4.22 26.49
CA ARG A 297 3.55 -4.98 27.51
C ARG A 297 4.70 -4.08 27.94
N ARG A 298 4.63 -3.55 29.17
CA ARG A 298 5.74 -2.77 29.73
C ARG A 298 6.96 -3.65 29.56
N SER A 299 7.95 -3.15 28.83
CA SER A 299 9.30 -3.69 28.90
C SER A 299 9.58 -3.88 30.38
N GLN A 300 9.80 -5.11 30.82
CA GLN A 300 10.31 -5.30 32.18
C GLN A 300 11.58 -4.44 32.23
N PRO A 301 11.77 -3.60 33.25
CA PRO A 301 12.99 -2.83 33.35
C PRO A 301 14.14 -3.85 33.28
N GLU A 302 15.05 -3.66 32.32
CA GLU A 302 16.25 -4.50 32.25
C GLU A 302 16.88 -4.49 33.63
N GLN A 303 17.09 -5.68 34.20
CA GLN A 303 17.80 -5.77 35.47
C GLN A 303 19.15 -5.08 35.26
N PRO A 304 19.53 -4.10 36.10
CA PRO A 304 20.77 -3.38 35.91
C PRO A 304 21.91 -4.39 35.90
N ARG A 305 22.69 -4.41 34.81
CA ARG A 305 23.87 -5.27 34.69
C ARG A 305 24.73 -5.04 35.93
N PRO A 306 25.22 -6.10 36.61
CA PRO A 306 25.94 -5.94 37.86
C PRO A 306 27.17 -5.07 37.63
N VAL A 307 27.23 -3.95 38.36
CA VAL A 307 28.37 -3.04 38.38
C VAL A 307 29.57 -3.82 38.90
N ALA A 308 30.71 -3.71 38.19
CA ALA A 308 31.94 -4.36 38.62
C ALA A 308 32.36 -3.83 40.00
N ASN A 309 32.39 -4.72 41.00
CA ASN A 309 32.78 -4.39 42.36
C ASN A 309 34.27 -3.99 42.39
N PRO A 310 34.66 -2.79 42.88
CA PRO A 310 36.05 -2.32 42.83
C PRO A 310 37.00 -3.06 43.79
N GLU A 311 36.48 -3.91 44.68
CA GLU A 311 37.27 -4.70 45.62
C GLU A 311 37.54 -6.13 45.10
N ARG A 312 38.54 -6.26 44.23
CA ARG A 312 39.27 -7.53 44.02
C ARG A 312 40.77 -7.24 43.90
N PRO A 313 41.64 -7.91 44.69
CA PRO A 313 43.07 -7.68 44.66
C PRO A 313 43.67 -8.13 43.32
N ALA A 314 44.64 -7.36 42.83
CA ALA A 314 45.32 -7.63 41.56
C ALA A 314 46.06 -8.97 41.58
N ARG A 315 45.96 -9.74 40.48
CA ARG A 315 46.88 -10.86 40.20
C ARG A 315 48.16 -10.32 39.54
N PRO A 316 49.34 -10.87 39.86
CA PRO A 316 50.61 -10.32 39.40
C PRO A 316 50.85 -10.60 37.90
N ALA A 317 51.58 -9.69 37.26
CA ALA A 317 52.04 -9.85 35.89
C ALA A 317 53.23 -10.81 35.83
N LEU A 318 53.26 -11.68 34.81
CA LEU A 318 54.43 -12.47 34.44
C LEU A 318 54.76 -12.27 32.96
N GLU A 319 55.84 -11.52 32.79
CA GLU A 319 56.88 -11.42 31.76
C GLU A 319 56.69 -12.05 30.35
N ARG A 320 57.20 -11.31 29.36
CA ARG A 320 57.42 -11.74 27.98
C ARG A 320 58.67 -12.61 27.87
N ILE A 321 58.66 -13.61 27.00
CA ILE A 321 59.84 -14.35 26.53
C ILE A 321 59.94 -14.25 24.99
N GLN A 322 61.17 -14.35 24.48
CA GLN A 322 61.58 -14.30 23.06
C GLN A 322 62.31 -15.62 22.68
N ALA A 323 62.72 -15.95 21.45
CA ALA A 323 62.81 -15.19 20.20
C ALA A 323 62.84 -16.14 18.96
N THR A 324 63.08 -15.58 17.77
CA THR A 324 63.91 -16.12 16.65
C THR A 324 63.61 -17.47 15.94
N GLU A 325 63.43 -17.34 14.61
CA GLU A 325 64.15 -18.00 13.48
C GLU A 325 64.03 -19.52 13.16
N ALA A 326 63.45 -19.82 11.97
CA ALA A 326 64.00 -20.47 10.73
C ALA A 326 64.94 -21.72 10.80
N PRO A 327 65.26 -22.47 9.70
CA PRO A 327 64.96 -22.26 8.25
C PRO A 327 64.55 -23.53 7.41
N ASP A 328 64.41 -23.34 6.08
CA ASP A 328 64.62 -24.28 4.93
C ASP A 328 63.89 -25.65 4.84
N SER A 329 63.60 -26.26 3.67
CA SER A 329 63.96 -25.99 2.26
C SER A 329 63.05 -26.82 1.29
N ALA A 330 63.25 -26.64 -0.03
CA ALA A 330 62.97 -27.54 -1.16
C ALA A 330 61.73 -27.29 -2.06
N GLU A 331 62.06 -26.98 -3.31
CA GLU A 331 61.23 -26.86 -4.53
C GLU A 331 61.29 -28.21 -5.33
N PRO A 332 60.54 -28.44 -6.44
CA PRO A 332 60.93 -27.86 -7.74
C PRO A 332 59.80 -27.56 -8.76
N GLU A 333 60.18 -26.84 -9.83
CA GLU A 333 59.41 -26.52 -11.05
C GLU A 333 59.06 -27.77 -11.89
N THR A 334 57.98 -27.80 -12.69
CA THR A 334 57.88 -27.39 -14.13
C THR A 334 56.52 -27.95 -14.68
N THR A 335 55.95 -27.66 -15.87
CA THR A 335 56.24 -26.80 -17.05
C THR A 335 54.90 -26.41 -17.72
N THR A 336 54.88 -25.36 -18.57
CA THR A 336 53.81 -25.11 -19.58
C THR A 336 54.12 -25.84 -20.91
N PRO A 337 53.16 -26.04 -21.84
CA PRO A 337 52.95 -25.00 -22.87
C PRO A 337 51.49 -24.80 -23.37
N GLU A 338 51.17 -23.58 -23.83
CA GLU A 338 50.08 -23.34 -24.81
C GLU A 338 50.51 -23.79 -26.24
N PRO A 339 49.63 -23.78 -27.25
CA PRO A 339 49.60 -22.59 -28.12
C PRO A 339 48.22 -22.20 -28.73
N GLU A 340 48.00 -20.88 -28.84
CA GLU A 340 47.53 -20.14 -30.05
C GLU A 340 46.16 -20.44 -30.73
N ALA A 341 45.49 -19.49 -31.41
CA ALA A 341 45.55 -18.02 -31.41
C ALA A 341 44.34 -17.39 -32.16
N ALA A 342 43.82 -16.27 -31.63
CA ALA A 342 43.58 -14.97 -32.30
C ALA A 342 42.63 -14.83 -33.54
N PRO A 343 42.31 -13.59 -34.00
CA PRO A 343 42.16 -12.30 -33.29
C PRO A 343 40.82 -11.57 -33.58
N GLY A 344 40.51 -10.49 -32.84
CA GLY A 344 39.44 -9.56 -33.23
C GLY A 344 39.13 -8.44 -32.24
N THR A 345 39.87 -7.32 -32.29
CA THR A 345 39.48 -6.04 -31.65
C THR A 345 40.07 -4.89 -32.47
N PRO A 346 39.46 -3.68 -32.50
CA PRO A 346 39.72 -2.74 -31.40
C PRO A 346 38.58 -1.78 -30.98
N ARG A 347 38.40 -1.69 -29.66
CA ARG A 347 38.33 -0.47 -28.80
C ARG A 347 37.29 0.67 -29.02
N ARG A 348 36.85 1.16 -27.84
CA ARG A 348 36.35 2.51 -27.48
C ARG A 348 34.95 2.89 -28.01
N SER A 349 34.14 3.71 -27.31
CA SER A 349 34.21 4.27 -25.94
C SER A 349 32.88 4.94 -25.55
N GLY A 350 32.60 5.06 -24.25
CA GLY A 350 31.96 6.27 -23.69
C GLY A 350 30.42 6.35 -23.67
N SER A 351 29.90 6.49 -22.45
CA SER A 351 28.77 7.35 -22.04
C SER A 351 27.74 7.76 -23.11
N ARG A 352 26.66 6.96 -23.26
CA ARG A 352 25.40 7.41 -23.89
C ARG A 352 24.41 7.98 -22.85
N ARG A 353 24.78 9.08 -22.18
CA ARG A 353 23.87 9.90 -21.36
C ARG A 353 24.12 11.42 -21.52
N ALA A 354 24.39 11.87 -22.74
CA ALA A 354 24.56 13.29 -23.07
C ALA A 354 24.29 13.64 -24.56
N ALA A 355 23.28 13.03 -25.21
CA ALA A 355 23.11 13.17 -26.66
C ALA A 355 21.65 13.11 -27.18
N VAL A 356 20.67 13.70 -26.46
CA VAL A 356 19.30 13.94 -27.00
C VAL A 356 18.73 15.32 -26.57
N ARG A 357 19.55 16.25 -26.05
CA ARG A 357 19.07 17.56 -25.55
C ARG A 357 19.84 18.78 -26.10
N ALA A 358 20.45 18.63 -27.28
CA ALA A 358 21.30 19.65 -27.90
C ALA A 358 21.09 19.80 -29.42
N GLU A 359 19.87 19.63 -29.93
CA GLU A 359 19.57 19.91 -31.35
C GLU A 359 18.20 20.58 -31.57
N ALA A 360 17.93 21.64 -30.80
CA ALA A 360 16.74 22.49 -30.95
C ALA A 360 17.04 23.99 -30.74
N LYS A 361 18.28 24.42 -31.01
CA LYS A 361 18.71 25.84 -30.84
C LYS A 361 19.67 26.31 -31.94
N ALA A 362 19.40 25.92 -33.18
CA ALA A 362 20.24 26.25 -34.35
C ALA A 362 19.44 26.54 -35.65
N LYS A 363 18.22 27.08 -35.55
CA LYS A 363 17.55 27.77 -36.68
C LYS A 363 16.90 29.06 -36.18
N GLY A 364 17.63 30.16 -36.31
CA GLY A 364 17.13 31.48 -35.93
C GLY A 364 16.14 32.03 -36.95
N LEU A 365 14.87 32.12 -36.58
CA LEU A 365 13.91 33.04 -37.19
C LEU A 365 13.49 34.09 -36.16
N ARG A 366 13.49 35.37 -36.57
CA ARG A 366 12.98 36.48 -35.76
C ARG A 366 11.45 36.45 -35.79
N VAL A 367 10.81 36.59 -34.63
CA VAL A 367 9.41 37.03 -34.55
C VAL A 367 9.41 38.53 -34.24
N ILE A 368 8.55 39.25 -34.95
CA ILE A 368 8.50 40.71 -34.98
C ILE A 368 7.77 41.25 -33.74
N ARG A 369 8.28 42.35 -33.15
CA ARG A 369 7.54 43.14 -32.15
C ARG A 369 6.51 44.02 -32.87
N GLY A 370 5.23 43.87 -32.55
CA GLY A 370 4.17 44.85 -32.84
C GLY A 370 3.74 45.53 -31.54
N GLY A 371 3.83 46.85 -31.48
CA GLY A 371 3.39 47.67 -30.34
C GLY A 371 1.90 48.06 -30.43
N LYS A 372 1.41 48.65 -29.34
CA LYS A 372 0.09 49.30 -29.26
C LYS A 372 0.00 50.53 -30.19
N ASP A 373 -1.21 50.96 -30.59
CA ASP A 373 -1.86 52.12 -29.97
C ASP A 373 -3.30 52.44 -30.48
N THR A 374 -4.15 52.77 -29.50
CA THR A 374 -5.31 53.70 -29.42
C THR A 374 -6.26 54.05 -30.60
N SER A 375 -7.50 54.39 -30.18
CA SER A 375 -8.61 55.08 -30.89
C SER A 375 -9.47 54.23 -31.85
N GLY A 376 -10.80 54.35 -31.88
CA GLY A 376 -11.73 55.11 -31.02
C GLY A 376 -13.21 54.82 -31.39
N SER A 377 -14.17 55.07 -30.49
CA SER A 377 -15.62 55.04 -30.78
C SER A 377 -16.03 56.27 -31.59
N PRO A 378 -17.06 56.19 -32.46
CA PRO A 378 -18.49 56.18 -32.06
C PRO A 378 -19.29 55.08 -32.82
N GLY A 379 -20.60 54.89 -32.66
CA GLY A 379 -21.63 55.58 -31.88
C GLY A 379 -22.94 54.75 -31.86
N SER A 380 -24.00 55.30 -31.28
CA SER A 380 -25.36 54.73 -31.22
C SER A 380 -26.08 54.73 -32.57
N GLU A 381 -26.99 53.77 -32.80
CA GLU A 381 -28.44 54.03 -32.91
C GLU A 381 -29.23 52.71 -32.97
N ASP A 382 -30.54 52.82 -32.74
CA ASP A 382 -31.50 51.73 -32.60
C ASP A 382 -31.88 51.07 -33.95
N ASP A 383 -32.50 49.89 -33.90
CA ASP A 383 -33.82 49.70 -34.55
C ASP A 383 -34.46 48.34 -34.22
N GLU A 384 -35.79 48.32 -34.28
CA GLU A 384 -36.68 47.18 -34.01
C GLU A 384 -36.72 46.17 -35.18
N GLU A 385 -37.02 44.90 -34.90
CA GLU A 385 -38.29 44.24 -35.32
C GLU A 385 -38.28 42.71 -35.11
N SER A 386 -39.48 42.17 -34.83
CA SER A 386 -39.91 40.75 -34.82
C SER A 386 -39.46 39.84 -33.67
#